data_AF-A0A942HUH5-F1
#
_entry.id   AF-A0A942HUH5-F1
#
_cell.length_a   1.000
_cell.length_b   1.000
_cell.length_c   1.000
_cell.angle_alpha   90.00
_cell.angle_beta   90.00
_cell.angle_gamma   90.00
#
_symmetry.space_group_name_H-M   'P 1'
#
loop_
_entity.id
_entity.type
_entity.pdbx_description
1 polymer ?
#
loop_
_entity_poly.entity_id
_entity_poly.type
_entity_poly.pdbx_seq_one_letter_code
_entity_poly.pdbx_strand_id
1 'polypeptide(L)'
;MGPKLDKTTITVLCVLAFTAILLVIFMVYIVDRSSEHVAEIKKTKVMGPGENLASPLGSEDDLVSMNVKEPHPSYFTCTVADGTIKEAMFHKIADVKNLREVSFKRCEFSGADFKFLDNAHIDVVRFDNDKIDEECMQSIGRWPYVKSIEMSSCDVSPHALAHLSESNVRWLQLRYSQSTAAVPDFTADDLRALSELKKIMFLEVEKSKFAPGAFQAITSCPAMALNVERCDITDDDLVEIAKMPKLVCLNLVNNPKITCKGLKVLLNSKSIQQINFGDDIPKCEFTAAEKKKLSVGHFSIPMPMWQQYNRE
;
A
#
# COMPACT_ATOMS: atom_id res chain seq x y z
N MET A 1 13.93 50.76 -3.34
CA MET A 1 14.68 50.62 -2.06
C MET A 1 14.42 49.22 -1.53
N GLY A 2 15.34 48.28 -1.77
CA GLY A 2 15.23 46.93 -1.20
C GLY A 2 15.56 46.95 0.30
N PRO A 3 14.93 46.12 1.13
CA PRO A 3 15.24 46.05 2.55
C PRO A 3 16.70 45.60 2.72
N LYS A 4 17.53 46.45 3.35
CA LYS A 4 18.87 46.06 3.78
C LYS A 4 18.71 45.01 4.88
N LEU A 5 19.08 43.76 4.60
CA LEU A 5 19.16 42.73 5.63
C LEU A 5 20.08 43.23 6.75
N ASP A 6 19.60 43.14 7.99
CA ASP A 6 20.40 43.50 9.15
C ASP A 6 21.50 42.44 9.39
N LYS A 7 22.55 42.83 10.14
CA LYS A 7 23.68 41.93 10.44
C LYS A 7 23.23 40.66 11.16
N THR A 8 22.14 40.73 11.92
CA THR A 8 21.57 39.61 12.67
C THR A 8 21.02 38.54 11.73
N THR A 9 20.26 38.95 10.70
CA THR A 9 19.66 38.07 9.70
C THR A 9 20.74 37.38 8.86
N ILE A 10 21.78 38.11 8.47
CA ILE A 10 22.94 37.55 7.75
C ILE A 10 23.64 36.50 8.62
N THR A 11 23.82 36.77 9.91
CA THR A 11 24.46 35.83 10.84
C THR A 11 23.65 34.54 10.99
N VAL A 12 22.32 34.63 11.14
CA VAL A 12 21.43 33.47 11.24
C VAL A 12 21.47 32.63 9.95
N LEU A 13 21.44 33.27 8.77
CA LEU A 13 21.53 32.56 7.50
C LEU A 13 22.88 31.85 7.32
N CYS A 14 23.98 32.48 7.74
CA CYS A 14 25.30 31.84 7.72
C CYS A 14 25.38 30.62 8.64
N VAL A 15 24.80 30.70 9.84
CA VAL A 15 24.75 29.57 10.79
C VAL A 15 23.91 28.42 10.22
N LEU A 16 22.73 28.72 9.65
CA LEU A 16 21.87 27.71 9.02
C LEU A 16 22.52 27.04 7.80
N ALA A 17 23.24 27.81 6.98
CA ALA A 17 23.98 27.25 5.86
C ALA A 17 25.12 26.34 6.34
N PHE A 18 25.84 26.74 7.40
CA PHE A 18 26.93 25.95 7.96
C PHE A 18 26.43 24.65 8.62
N THR A 19 25.31 24.69 9.34
CA THR A 19 24.71 23.48 9.93
C THR A 19 24.20 22.53 8.87
N ALA A 20 23.59 23.03 7.78
CA ALA A 20 23.17 22.19 6.66
C ALA A 20 24.36 21.49 5.99
N ILE A 21 25.48 22.19 5.77
CA ILE A 21 26.70 21.62 5.20
C ILE A 21 27.27 20.54 6.12
N LEU A 22 27.32 20.78 7.43
CA LEU A 22 27.79 19.77 8.39
C LEU A 22 26.90 18.52 8.42
N LEU A 23 25.58 18.68 8.30
CA LEU A 23 24.65 17.55 8.23
C LEU A 23 24.86 16.71 6.97
N VAL A 24 25.13 17.35 5.82
CA VAL A 24 25.44 16.64 4.57
C VAL A 24 26.77 15.89 4.68
N ILE A 25 27.81 16.52 5.24
CA ILE A 25 29.11 15.86 5.47
C ILE A 25 28.95 14.68 6.42
N PHE A 26 28.16 14.82 7.48
CA PHE A 26 27.89 13.76 8.44
C PHE A 26 27.08 12.60 7.82
N MET A 27 26.09 12.89 6.97
CA MET A 27 25.35 11.90 6.19
C MET A 27 26.27 11.11 5.25
N VAL A 28 27.13 11.81 4.49
CA VAL A 28 28.13 11.17 3.60
C VAL A 28 29.09 10.32 4.41
N TYR A 29 29.56 10.79 5.58
CA TYR A 29 30.44 10.04 6.46
C TYR A 29 29.79 8.76 7.01
N ILE A 30 28.50 8.78 7.37
CA ILE A 30 27.76 7.58 7.81
C ILE A 30 27.64 6.56 6.68
N VAL A 31 27.32 7.02 5.47
CA VAL A 31 27.21 6.14 4.29
C VAL A 31 28.56 5.50 3.96
N ASP A 32 29.64 6.28 4.02
CA ASP A 32 31.00 5.82 3.74
C ASP A 32 31.47 4.79 4.79
N ARG A 33 31.26 5.07 6.08
CA ARG A 33 31.54 4.09 7.16
C ARG A 33 30.68 2.83 7.08
N SER A 34 29.43 2.95 6.64
CA SER A 34 28.58 1.79 6.39
C SER A 34 29.18 0.90 5.29
N SER A 35 29.76 1.51 4.25
CA SER A 35 30.40 0.77 3.15
C SER A 35 31.70 0.08 3.60
N GLU A 36 32.49 0.71 4.47
CA GLU A 36 33.70 0.13 5.06
C GLU A 36 33.39 -1.06 5.97
N HIS A 37 32.35 -0.95 6.81
CA HIS A 37 31.91 -2.05 7.69
C HIS A 37 31.41 -3.27 6.88
N VAL A 38 30.71 -3.04 5.76
CA VAL A 38 30.29 -4.12 4.86
C VAL A 38 31.49 -4.77 4.17
N ALA A 39 32.52 -4.01 3.83
CA ALA A 39 33.76 -4.53 3.26
C ALA A 39 34.60 -5.34 4.26
N GLU A 40 34.61 -4.98 5.55
CA GLU A 40 35.26 -5.76 6.61
C GLU A 40 34.53 -7.07 6.91
N ILE A 41 33.19 -7.08 6.91
CA ILE A 41 32.39 -8.31 7.10
C ILE A 41 32.64 -9.32 5.97
N LYS A 42 32.85 -8.85 4.74
CA LYS A 42 33.24 -9.71 3.61
C LYS A 42 34.63 -10.35 3.76
N LYS A 43 35.54 -9.76 4.55
CA LYS A 43 36.87 -10.33 4.84
C LYS A 43 36.82 -11.42 5.91
N THR A 44 35.83 -11.40 6.79
CA THR A 44 35.62 -12.44 7.79
C THR A 44 34.89 -13.62 7.14
N LYS A 45 35.66 -14.61 6.64
CA LYS A 45 35.18 -15.94 6.22
C LYS A 45 34.53 -16.68 7.41
N VAL A 46 33.31 -16.29 7.80
CA VAL A 46 32.48 -17.08 8.71
C VAL A 46 31.49 -17.87 7.87
N MET A 47 31.84 -19.14 7.69
CA MET A 47 31.09 -20.15 6.95
C MET A 47 29.82 -20.50 7.74
N GLY A 48 28.65 -20.10 7.23
CA GLY A 48 27.35 -20.56 7.72
C GLY A 48 26.95 -21.87 7.02
N PRO A 49 26.20 -22.79 7.69
CA PRO A 49 25.83 -24.06 7.09
C PRO A 49 24.72 -23.85 6.07
N GLY A 50 25.05 -23.91 4.77
CA GLY A 50 24.06 -23.83 3.69
C GLY A 50 24.57 -23.47 2.30
N GLU A 51 25.87 -23.28 2.07
CA GLU A 51 26.39 -22.99 0.74
C GLU A 51 26.53 -24.26 -0.11
N ASN A 52 25.72 -24.37 -1.17
CA ASN A 52 26.07 -25.18 -2.33
C ASN A 52 25.84 -24.38 -3.63
N LEU A 53 26.98 -24.06 -4.26
CA LEU A 53 27.22 -23.86 -5.70
C LEU A 53 26.53 -22.67 -6.38
N ALA A 54 27.13 -21.49 -6.26
CA ALA A 54 27.00 -20.42 -7.25
C ALA A 54 28.04 -20.58 -8.38
N SER A 55 27.58 -20.72 -9.62
CA SER A 55 28.36 -20.53 -10.85
C SER A 55 28.57 -19.03 -11.15
N PRO A 56 29.56 -18.64 -11.98
CA PRO A 56 30.19 -17.33 -11.89
C PRO A 56 29.34 -16.17 -12.41
N LEU A 57 29.19 -15.16 -11.55
CA LEU A 57 29.05 -13.72 -11.82
C LEU A 57 28.42 -13.32 -13.16
N GLY A 58 27.10 -13.18 -13.16
CA GLY A 58 26.45 -12.10 -13.91
C GLY A 58 26.75 -10.75 -13.24
N SER A 59 26.74 -9.66 -14.01
CA SER A 59 26.93 -8.30 -13.50
C SER A 59 26.08 -8.03 -12.25
N GLU A 60 26.68 -7.47 -11.20
CA GLU A 60 26.07 -7.23 -9.88
C GLU A 60 24.84 -6.27 -9.91
N ASP A 61 24.45 -5.75 -11.08
CA ASP A 61 23.32 -4.82 -11.28
C ASP A 61 21.96 -5.51 -11.60
N ASP A 62 21.92 -6.83 -11.82
CA ASP A 62 20.71 -7.60 -12.18
C ASP A 62 20.41 -8.71 -11.14
N LEU A 63 20.64 -8.46 -9.84
CA LEU A 63 20.45 -9.45 -8.77
C LEU A 63 18.97 -9.66 -8.38
N VAL A 64 18.13 -9.97 -9.37
CA VAL A 64 16.74 -10.39 -9.13
C VAL A 64 16.75 -11.70 -8.37
N SER A 65 16.31 -11.67 -7.12
CA SER A 65 16.09 -12.87 -6.32
C SER A 65 14.70 -13.44 -6.58
N MET A 66 14.60 -14.76 -6.62
CA MET A 66 13.32 -15.48 -6.67
C MET A 66 13.34 -16.55 -5.58
N ASN A 67 12.37 -16.51 -4.68
CA ASN A 67 12.21 -17.45 -3.58
C ASN A 67 10.82 -18.07 -3.64
N VAL A 68 10.75 -19.39 -3.65
CA VAL A 68 9.48 -20.13 -3.57
C VAL A 68 9.38 -20.77 -2.19
N LYS A 69 8.24 -20.60 -1.54
CA LYS A 69 7.91 -21.27 -0.28
C LYS A 69 6.70 -22.17 -0.47
N GLU A 70 6.69 -23.26 0.28
CA GLU A 70 5.67 -24.30 0.20
C GLU A 70 4.99 -24.48 1.57
N PRO A 71 4.26 -23.47 2.09
CA PRO A 71 3.61 -23.56 3.41
C PRO A 71 2.56 -24.68 3.45
N HIS A 72 1.96 -25.04 2.31
CA HIS A 72 1.05 -26.16 2.18
C HIS A 72 1.16 -26.81 0.79
N PRO A 73 0.95 -28.13 0.62
CA PRO A 73 1.07 -28.82 -0.68
C PRO A 73 0.21 -28.24 -1.82
N SER A 74 -0.82 -27.47 -1.49
CA SER A 74 -1.74 -26.83 -2.44
C SER A 74 -1.66 -25.30 -2.46
N TYR A 75 -0.72 -24.71 -1.73
CA TYR A 75 -0.56 -23.27 -1.60
C TYR A 75 0.93 -22.92 -1.58
N PHE A 76 1.48 -22.58 -2.75
CA PHE A 76 2.86 -22.14 -2.87
C PHE A 76 2.88 -20.62 -3.03
N THR A 77 3.92 -20.01 -2.47
CA THR A 77 4.18 -18.57 -2.61
C THR A 77 5.47 -18.36 -3.37
N CYS A 78 5.50 -17.36 -4.24
CA CYS A 78 6.70 -16.94 -4.95
C CYS A 78 6.96 -15.47 -4.65
N THR A 79 8.13 -15.16 -4.10
CA THR A 79 8.61 -13.80 -3.93
C THR A 79 9.73 -13.52 -4.91
N VAL A 80 9.57 -12.48 -5.73
CA VAL A 80 10.61 -11.94 -6.59
C VAL A 80 11.00 -10.56 -6.03
N ALA A 81 12.30 -10.31 -5.86
CA ALA A 81 12.76 -9.07 -5.25
C ALA A 81 14.05 -8.54 -5.86
N ASP A 82 14.23 -7.22 -5.76
CA ASP A 82 15.49 -6.50 -5.97
C ASP A 82 16.01 -6.53 -7.42
N GLY A 83 15.30 -5.88 -8.33
CA GLY A 83 15.83 -5.60 -9.67
C GLY A 83 14.81 -5.62 -10.80
N THR A 84 15.31 -5.55 -12.03
CA THR A 84 14.48 -5.50 -13.23
C THR A 84 14.04 -6.90 -13.67
N ILE A 85 12.74 -7.16 -13.58
CA ILE A 85 12.10 -8.40 -14.01
C ILE A 85 11.86 -8.34 -15.51
N LYS A 86 12.48 -9.28 -16.21
CA LYS A 86 12.29 -9.49 -17.65
C LYS A 86 11.32 -10.64 -17.89
N GLU A 87 10.77 -10.74 -19.11
CA GLU A 87 9.86 -11.81 -19.55
C GLU A 87 10.27 -13.22 -19.06
N ALA A 88 11.55 -13.58 -19.15
CA ALA A 88 12.03 -14.91 -18.75
C ALA A 88 11.71 -15.25 -17.28
N MET A 89 11.63 -14.26 -16.39
CA MET A 89 11.25 -14.48 -14.99
C MET A 89 9.76 -14.74 -14.85
N PHE A 90 8.90 -14.07 -15.62
CA PHE A 90 7.46 -14.33 -15.61
C PHE A 90 7.14 -15.76 -16.04
N HIS A 91 7.85 -16.30 -17.04
CA HIS A 91 7.72 -17.72 -17.41
C HIS A 91 8.14 -18.65 -16.27
N LYS A 92 9.24 -18.33 -15.55
CA LYS A 92 9.64 -19.11 -14.36
C LYS A 92 8.58 -19.08 -13.26
N ILE A 93 7.93 -17.94 -13.03
CA ILE A 93 6.82 -17.83 -12.07
C ILE A 93 5.63 -18.68 -12.54
N ALA A 94 5.29 -18.64 -13.84
CA ALA A 94 4.21 -19.43 -14.42
C ALA A 94 4.42 -20.95 -14.28
N ASP A 95 5.68 -21.41 -14.31
CA ASP A 95 6.06 -22.82 -14.16
C ASP A 95 5.96 -23.34 -12.71
N VAL A 96 5.80 -22.45 -11.71
CA VAL A 96 5.65 -22.85 -10.30
C VAL A 96 4.29 -23.54 -10.10
N LYS A 97 4.32 -24.87 -9.98
CA LYS A 97 3.12 -25.67 -9.70
C LYS A 97 2.52 -25.28 -8.36
N ASN A 98 1.19 -25.27 -8.29
CA ASN A 98 0.42 -24.91 -7.09
C ASN A 98 0.72 -23.50 -6.54
N LEU A 99 1.30 -22.60 -7.35
CA LEU A 99 1.39 -21.20 -7.00
C LEU A 99 -0.01 -20.65 -6.70
N ARG A 100 -0.14 -19.95 -5.57
CA ARG A 100 -1.36 -19.25 -5.15
C ARG A 100 -1.09 -17.79 -4.82
N GLU A 101 0.16 -17.47 -4.50
CA GLU A 101 0.56 -16.12 -4.13
C GLU A 101 1.84 -15.72 -4.85
N VAL A 102 1.83 -14.56 -5.49
CA VAL A 102 3.03 -13.95 -6.06
C VAL A 102 3.27 -12.59 -5.38
N SER A 103 4.51 -12.33 -4.97
CA SER A 103 4.94 -11.08 -4.38
C SER A 103 6.10 -10.51 -5.17
N PHE A 104 5.97 -9.25 -5.58
CA PHE A 104 7.03 -8.45 -6.14
C PHE A 104 7.49 -7.46 -5.06
N LYS A 105 8.80 -7.20 -4.98
CA LYS A 105 9.38 -6.33 -3.96
C LYS A 105 10.58 -5.57 -4.52
N ARG A 106 10.46 -4.25 -4.65
CA ARG A 106 11.51 -3.39 -5.21
C ARG A 106 11.93 -3.87 -6.59
N CYS A 107 10.94 -4.10 -7.42
CA CYS A 107 11.08 -4.60 -8.77
C CYS A 107 10.75 -3.52 -9.79
N GLU A 108 11.47 -3.55 -10.90
CA GLU A 108 11.10 -2.83 -12.12
C GLU A 108 10.60 -3.85 -13.13
N PHE A 109 9.45 -3.60 -13.74
CA PHE A 109 8.85 -4.49 -14.73
C PHE A 109 8.05 -3.67 -15.76
N SER A 110 7.75 -4.29 -16.90
CA SER A 110 6.72 -3.79 -17.80
C SER A 110 5.38 -4.41 -17.42
N GLY A 111 4.33 -3.60 -17.27
CA GLY A 111 2.98 -4.12 -17.02
C GLY A 111 2.49 -5.11 -18.07
N ALA A 112 2.93 -4.95 -19.33
CA ALA A 112 2.62 -5.87 -20.43
C ALA A 112 3.11 -7.31 -20.19
N ASP A 113 4.10 -7.55 -19.33
CA ASP A 113 4.63 -8.88 -19.05
C ASP A 113 3.72 -9.68 -18.10
N PHE A 114 2.78 -9.04 -17.39
CA PHE A 114 1.83 -9.74 -16.52
C PHE A 114 0.87 -10.66 -17.29
N LYS A 115 0.72 -10.46 -18.61
CA LYS A 115 -0.03 -11.35 -19.51
C LYS A 115 0.48 -12.79 -19.49
N PHE A 116 1.77 -13.01 -19.20
CA PHE A 116 2.35 -14.35 -19.12
C PHE A 116 1.82 -15.15 -17.91
N LEU A 117 1.17 -14.48 -16.96
CA LEU A 117 0.53 -15.08 -15.79
C LEU A 117 -1.01 -15.17 -15.90
N ASP A 118 -1.62 -14.81 -17.04
CA ASP A 118 -3.09 -14.77 -17.20
C ASP A 118 -3.79 -16.09 -16.89
N ASN A 119 -3.10 -17.22 -17.12
CA ASN A 119 -3.61 -18.56 -16.86
C ASN A 119 -3.13 -19.15 -15.52
N ALA A 120 -2.28 -18.43 -14.78
CA ALA A 120 -1.79 -18.89 -13.48
C ALA A 120 -2.92 -18.83 -12.45
N HIS A 121 -2.97 -19.83 -11.57
CA HIS A 121 -3.99 -19.91 -10.52
C HIS A 121 -3.54 -19.09 -9.30
N ILE A 122 -3.46 -17.78 -9.45
CA ILE A 122 -3.01 -16.86 -8.40
C ILE A 122 -4.23 -16.28 -7.67
N ASP A 123 -4.32 -16.52 -6.36
CA ASP A 123 -5.33 -15.94 -5.47
C ASP A 123 -4.91 -14.56 -4.95
N VAL A 124 -3.61 -14.37 -4.72
CA VAL A 124 -3.04 -13.20 -4.04
C VAL A 124 -1.87 -12.65 -4.85
N VAL A 125 -1.91 -11.35 -5.15
CA VAL A 125 -0.77 -10.62 -5.70
C VAL A 125 -0.35 -9.52 -4.72
N ARG A 126 0.95 -9.47 -4.41
CA ARG A 126 1.54 -8.44 -3.56
C ARG A 126 2.58 -7.63 -4.29
N PHE A 127 2.59 -6.34 -4.01
CA PHE A 127 3.59 -5.38 -4.45
C PHE A 127 4.13 -4.61 -3.24
N ASP A 128 5.43 -4.47 -3.16
CA ASP A 128 6.10 -3.73 -2.09
C ASP A 128 7.21 -2.86 -2.67
N ASN A 129 6.97 -1.55 -2.66
CA ASN A 129 7.87 -0.55 -3.22
C ASN A 129 8.12 -0.76 -4.73
N ASP A 130 7.02 -0.97 -5.48
CA ASP A 130 7.00 -1.16 -6.92
C ASP A 130 6.24 -0.01 -7.62
N LYS A 131 6.49 0.16 -8.93
CA LYS A 131 5.71 1.04 -9.79
C LYS A 131 4.61 0.24 -10.49
N ILE A 132 3.37 0.67 -10.32
CA ILE A 132 2.19 0.00 -10.85
C ILE A 132 1.62 0.84 -11.99
N ASP A 133 1.78 0.37 -13.22
CA ASP A 133 1.20 1.00 -14.40
C ASP A 133 -0.22 0.46 -14.72
N GLU A 134 -0.89 1.11 -15.67
CA GLU A 134 -2.22 0.72 -16.12
C GLU A 134 -2.23 -0.67 -16.80
N GLU A 135 -1.18 -1.02 -17.55
CA GLU A 135 -1.07 -2.31 -18.25
C GLU A 135 -0.96 -3.49 -17.26
N CYS A 136 -0.22 -3.30 -16.16
CA CYS A 136 -0.14 -4.26 -15.06
C CYS A 136 -1.53 -4.53 -14.47
N MET A 137 -2.26 -3.47 -14.12
CA MET A 137 -3.62 -3.61 -13.57
C MET A 137 -4.62 -4.13 -14.60
N GLN A 138 -4.45 -3.81 -15.88
CA GLN A 138 -5.27 -4.38 -16.96
C GLN A 138 -5.12 -5.89 -17.05
N SER A 139 -3.90 -6.41 -16.92
CA SER A 139 -3.64 -7.85 -16.92
C SER A 139 -4.22 -8.51 -15.66
N ILE A 140 -3.89 -7.98 -14.47
CA ILE A 140 -4.33 -8.54 -13.18
C ILE A 140 -5.86 -8.51 -13.06
N GLY A 141 -6.53 -7.45 -13.55
CA GLY A 141 -7.99 -7.34 -13.53
C GLY A 141 -8.71 -8.47 -14.26
N ARG A 142 -8.03 -9.18 -15.17
CA ARG A 142 -8.55 -10.33 -15.92
C ARG A 142 -8.24 -11.68 -15.27
N TRP A 143 -7.40 -11.73 -14.25
CA TRP A 143 -7.00 -13.00 -13.64
C TRP A 143 -8.21 -13.69 -12.99
N PRO A 144 -8.55 -14.91 -13.41
CA PRO A 144 -9.83 -15.52 -13.04
C PRO A 144 -9.94 -15.86 -11.55
N TYR A 145 -8.80 -16.07 -10.89
CA TYR A 145 -8.75 -16.52 -9.50
C TYR A 145 -8.36 -15.42 -8.50
N VAL A 146 -7.94 -14.24 -8.95
CA VAL A 146 -7.42 -13.19 -8.06
C VAL A 146 -8.51 -12.71 -7.10
N LYS A 147 -8.20 -12.77 -5.80
CA LYS A 147 -9.08 -12.37 -4.69
C LYS A 147 -8.46 -11.24 -3.89
N SER A 148 -7.13 -11.17 -3.80
CA SER A 148 -6.40 -10.17 -3.04
C SER A 148 -5.38 -9.46 -3.90
N ILE A 149 -5.44 -8.13 -3.90
CA ILE A 149 -4.40 -7.27 -4.45
C ILE A 149 -3.91 -6.40 -3.30
N GLU A 150 -2.64 -6.54 -2.95
CA GLU A 150 -2.04 -5.85 -1.80
C GLU A 150 -0.83 -5.05 -2.26
N MET A 151 -0.92 -3.73 -2.14
CA MET A 151 0.14 -2.79 -2.51
C MET A 151 0.61 -2.07 -1.25
N SER A 152 1.92 -2.04 -1.05
CA SER A 152 2.55 -1.29 0.04
C SER A 152 3.65 -0.41 -0.53
N SER A 153 3.66 0.87 -0.16
CA SER A 153 4.68 1.82 -0.62
C SER A 153 4.79 1.93 -2.14
N CYS A 154 3.70 1.73 -2.88
CA CYS A 154 3.71 1.68 -4.34
C CYS A 154 3.35 3.04 -4.97
N ASP A 155 3.95 3.28 -6.13
CA ASP A 155 3.62 4.38 -7.03
C ASP A 155 2.61 3.85 -8.06
N VAL A 156 1.33 4.24 -7.93
CA VAL A 156 0.24 3.71 -8.76
C VAL A 156 -0.16 4.73 -9.82
N SER A 157 -0.21 4.31 -11.07
CA SER A 157 -0.60 5.18 -12.17
C SER A 157 -2.05 5.65 -12.04
N PRO A 158 -2.35 6.89 -12.45
CA PRO A 158 -3.72 7.37 -12.56
C PRO A 158 -4.57 6.38 -13.36
N HIS A 159 -5.82 6.20 -12.98
CA HIS A 159 -6.77 5.27 -13.62
C HIS A 159 -6.37 3.78 -13.60
N ALA A 160 -5.24 3.37 -13.01
CA ALA A 160 -4.88 1.95 -12.98
C ALA A 160 -5.95 1.08 -12.28
N LEU A 161 -6.59 1.61 -11.24
CA LEU A 161 -7.71 0.95 -10.55
C LEU A 161 -8.96 0.80 -11.42
N ALA A 162 -9.10 1.58 -12.50
CA ALA A 162 -10.22 1.48 -13.43
C ALA A 162 -10.32 0.10 -14.08
N HIS A 163 -9.20 -0.60 -14.20
CA HIS A 163 -9.12 -1.94 -14.79
C HIS A 163 -9.65 -3.05 -13.87
N LEU A 164 -9.99 -2.74 -12.62
CA LEU A 164 -10.46 -3.75 -11.67
C LEU A 164 -11.98 -3.95 -11.67
N SER A 165 -12.77 -3.12 -12.36
CA SER A 165 -14.24 -3.06 -12.25
C SER A 165 -14.95 -4.42 -12.39
N GLU A 166 -14.50 -5.28 -13.31
CA GLU A 166 -15.07 -6.61 -13.55
C GLU A 166 -14.24 -7.76 -12.92
N SER A 167 -13.27 -7.43 -12.07
CA SER A 167 -12.41 -8.42 -11.40
C SER A 167 -13.13 -9.18 -10.29
N ASN A 168 -12.50 -10.28 -9.84
CA ASN A 168 -12.98 -11.10 -8.73
C ASN A 168 -12.47 -10.65 -7.35
N VAL A 169 -11.85 -9.47 -7.27
CA VAL A 169 -11.19 -8.97 -6.07
C VAL A 169 -12.18 -8.81 -4.92
N ARG A 170 -11.77 -9.34 -3.76
CA ARG A 170 -12.50 -9.27 -2.49
C ARG A 170 -11.73 -8.45 -1.45
N TRP A 171 -10.43 -8.32 -1.63
CA TRP A 171 -9.51 -7.63 -0.73
C TRP A 171 -8.61 -6.72 -1.57
N LEU A 172 -8.76 -5.40 -1.40
CA LEU A 172 -7.91 -4.42 -2.04
C LEU A 172 -7.23 -3.57 -0.97
N GLN A 173 -5.91 -3.59 -0.96
CA GLN A 173 -5.09 -2.86 0.00
C GLN A 173 -4.11 -1.96 -0.74
N LEU A 174 -4.10 -0.68 -0.38
CA LEU A 174 -3.23 0.38 -0.87
C LEU A 174 -2.63 1.10 0.34
N ARG A 175 -1.55 0.54 0.91
CA ARG A 175 -0.88 1.16 2.08
C ARG A 175 0.29 2.01 1.65
N TYR A 176 0.48 3.17 2.28
CA TYR A 176 1.63 4.06 2.02
C TYR A 176 1.81 4.38 0.53
N SER A 177 0.73 4.36 -0.25
CA SER A 177 0.79 4.42 -1.73
C SER A 177 0.32 5.79 -2.23
N GLN A 178 0.77 6.16 -3.43
CA GLN A 178 0.47 7.46 -4.02
C GLN A 178 0.21 7.34 -5.52
N SER A 179 -0.47 8.35 -6.06
CA SER A 179 -0.67 8.47 -7.51
C SER A 179 0.62 8.95 -8.19
N THR A 180 0.92 8.51 -9.40
CA THR A 180 2.02 9.07 -10.21
C THR A 180 1.60 10.30 -11.04
N ALA A 181 0.41 10.84 -10.81
CA ALA A 181 -0.02 12.12 -11.38
C ALA A 181 0.91 13.29 -10.97
N ALA A 182 0.78 14.43 -11.65
CA ALA A 182 1.53 15.65 -11.33
C ALA A 182 1.35 16.11 -9.87
N VAL A 183 0.17 15.81 -9.28
CA VAL A 183 -0.07 15.86 -7.84
C VAL A 183 -0.25 14.41 -7.39
N PRO A 184 0.55 13.91 -6.43
CA PRO A 184 0.61 12.48 -6.10
C PRO A 184 -0.55 12.03 -5.19
N ASP A 185 -1.75 12.51 -5.47
CA ASP A 185 -2.97 12.27 -4.71
C ASP A 185 -3.97 11.54 -5.61
N PHE A 186 -4.62 10.50 -5.08
CA PHE A 186 -5.71 9.84 -5.81
C PHE A 186 -6.93 10.77 -5.92
N THR A 187 -7.47 10.89 -7.12
CA THR A 187 -8.63 11.72 -7.43
C THR A 187 -9.94 10.92 -7.38
N ALA A 188 -11.07 11.61 -7.51
CA ALA A 188 -12.37 10.96 -7.64
C ALA A 188 -12.45 10.08 -8.91
N ASP A 189 -11.78 10.47 -10.00
CA ASP A 189 -11.75 9.67 -11.22
C ASP A 189 -10.97 8.36 -11.01
N ASP A 190 -9.86 8.40 -10.27
CA ASP A 190 -9.05 7.21 -9.95
C ASP A 190 -9.83 6.18 -9.12
N LEU A 191 -10.71 6.63 -8.22
CA LEU A 191 -11.47 5.76 -7.32
C LEU A 191 -12.82 5.30 -7.90
N ARG A 192 -13.27 5.85 -9.04
CA ARG A 192 -14.62 5.61 -9.56
C ARG A 192 -14.95 4.14 -9.77
N ALA A 193 -14.00 3.36 -10.28
CA ALA A 193 -14.20 1.94 -10.54
C ALA A 193 -14.32 1.10 -9.27
N LEU A 194 -13.91 1.60 -8.09
CA LEU A 194 -14.12 0.89 -6.83
C LEU A 194 -15.61 0.70 -6.52
N SER A 195 -16.47 1.60 -7.01
CA SER A 195 -17.92 1.46 -6.92
C SER A 195 -18.49 0.35 -7.80
N GLU A 196 -17.72 -0.14 -8.78
CA GLU A 196 -18.14 -1.20 -9.71
C GLU A 196 -17.72 -2.60 -9.25
N LEU A 197 -16.85 -2.70 -8.23
CA LEU A 197 -16.34 -3.96 -7.69
C LEU A 197 -17.43 -4.77 -6.97
N LYS A 198 -18.13 -5.64 -7.71
CA LYS A 198 -19.30 -6.40 -7.19
C LYS A 198 -18.98 -7.34 -6.02
N LYS A 199 -17.71 -7.76 -5.88
CA LYS A 199 -17.27 -8.78 -4.91
C LYS A 199 -16.39 -8.24 -3.78
N ILE A 200 -16.05 -6.94 -3.79
CA ILE A 200 -15.18 -6.35 -2.77
C ILE A 200 -15.81 -6.50 -1.38
N MET A 201 -15.00 -6.94 -0.42
CA MET A 201 -15.39 -7.09 0.99
C MET A 201 -14.61 -6.13 1.86
N PHE A 202 -13.32 -5.96 1.55
CA PHE A 202 -12.42 -5.09 2.29
C PHE A 202 -11.67 -4.15 1.35
N LEU A 203 -11.70 -2.86 1.70
CA LEU A 203 -10.93 -1.81 1.06
C LEU A 203 -10.05 -1.14 2.12
N GLU A 204 -8.76 -1.07 1.87
CA GLU A 204 -7.81 -0.38 2.72
C GLU A 204 -6.96 0.57 1.90
N VAL A 205 -6.83 1.79 2.42
CA VAL A 205 -6.08 2.87 1.80
C VAL A 205 -5.15 3.57 2.81
N GLU A 206 -4.76 2.86 3.87
CA GLU A 206 -3.98 3.40 5.00
C GLU A 206 -2.78 4.23 4.54
N LYS A 207 -2.65 5.45 5.08
CA LYS A 207 -1.52 6.35 4.83
C LYS A 207 -1.26 6.62 3.33
N SER A 208 -2.29 6.52 2.51
CA SER A 208 -2.29 6.97 1.12
C SER A 208 -2.90 8.38 1.01
N LYS A 209 -2.57 9.10 -0.06
CA LYS A 209 -2.97 10.50 -0.26
C LYS A 209 -4.13 10.64 -1.23
N PHE A 210 -5.05 11.56 -0.92
CA PHE A 210 -6.28 11.76 -1.67
C PHE A 210 -6.53 13.24 -1.93
N ALA A 211 -6.98 13.56 -3.14
CA ALA A 211 -7.40 14.91 -3.48
C ALA A 211 -8.71 15.25 -2.75
N PRO A 212 -8.97 16.54 -2.45
CA PRO A 212 -10.25 16.95 -1.86
C PRO A 212 -11.44 16.45 -2.69
N GLY A 213 -12.38 15.76 -2.04
CA GLY A 213 -13.58 15.22 -2.69
C GLY A 213 -13.38 13.89 -3.41
N ALA A 214 -12.20 13.26 -3.35
CA ALA A 214 -11.96 11.94 -3.97
C ALA A 214 -12.98 10.88 -3.53
N PHE A 215 -13.40 10.91 -2.25
CA PHE A 215 -14.33 9.94 -1.67
C PHE A 215 -15.77 10.05 -2.19
N GLN A 216 -16.15 11.10 -2.93
CA GLN A 216 -17.46 11.19 -3.60
C GLN A 216 -17.67 10.04 -4.60
N ALA A 217 -16.57 9.49 -5.16
CA ALA A 217 -16.61 8.43 -6.14
C ALA A 217 -16.89 7.04 -5.56
N ILE A 218 -16.74 6.85 -4.24
CA ILE A 218 -16.91 5.53 -3.60
C ILE A 218 -18.24 5.37 -2.86
N THR A 219 -19.17 6.30 -3.02
CA THR A 219 -20.48 6.29 -2.32
C THR A 219 -21.32 5.05 -2.61
N SER A 220 -21.11 4.39 -3.75
CA SER A 220 -21.79 3.14 -4.13
C SER A 220 -20.92 1.89 -3.93
N CYS A 221 -19.70 2.04 -3.42
CA CYS A 221 -18.78 0.93 -3.19
C CYS A 221 -19.38 -0.08 -2.20
N PRO A 222 -19.47 -1.38 -2.58
CA PRO A 222 -20.16 -2.37 -1.77
C PRO A 222 -19.26 -3.02 -0.70
N ALA A 223 -18.08 -2.45 -0.42
CA ALA A 223 -17.18 -2.94 0.60
C ALA A 223 -17.85 -2.96 1.99
N MET A 224 -17.58 -4.02 2.75
CA MET A 224 -18.11 -4.20 4.10
C MET A 224 -17.19 -3.62 5.18
N ALA A 225 -15.91 -3.48 4.87
CA ALA A 225 -14.94 -2.86 5.75
C ALA A 225 -14.06 -1.88 4.98
N LEU A 226 -13.85 -0.71 5.57
CA LEU A 226 -13.02 0.36 5.04
C LEU A 226 -11.98 0.77 6.09
N ASN A 227 -10.70 0.71 5.71
CA ASN A 227 -9.62 1.31 6.49
C ASN A 227 -9.08 2.55 5.79
N VAL A 228 -9.29 3.72 6.40
CA VAL A 228 -8.78 5.03 5.96
C VAL A 228 -7.89 5.66 7.03
N GLU A 229 -7.21 4.84 7.83
CA GLU A 229 -6.26 5.32 8.83
C GLU A 229 -5.16 6.17 8.17
N ARG A 230 -4.86 7.33 8.76
CA ARG A 230 -3.81 8.26 8.28
C ARG A 230 -3.99 8.77 6.85
N CYS A 231 -5.22 8.84 6.35
CA CYS A 231 -5.51 9.32 4.99
C CYS A 231 -5.77 10.84 4.89
N ASP A 232 -5.70 11.56 6.02
CA ASP A 232 -5.96 13.00 6.09
C ASP A 232 -7.38 13.39 5.64
N ILE A 233 -8.33 12.47 5.83
CA ILE A 233 -9.75 12.67 5.49
C ILE A 233 -10.44 13.67 6.44
N THR A 234 -11.51 14.27 5.94
CA THR A 234 -12.23 15.38 6.59
C THR A 234 -13.68 15.00 6.95
N ASP A 235 -14.37 15.91 7.63
CA ASP A 235 -15.81 15.79 7.90
C ASP A 235 -16.65 15.62 6.61
N ASP A 236 -16.24 16.25 5.51
CA ASP A 236 -16.95 16.16 4.22
C ASP A 236 -16.77 14.76 3.60
N ASP A 237 -15.58 14.16 3.73
CA ASP A 237 -15.36 12.78 3.28
C ASP A 237 -16.22 11.79 4.09
N LEU A 238 -16.44 12.03 5.38
CA LEU A 238 -17.33 11.20 6.20
C LEU A 238 -18.79 11.28 5.75
N VAL A 239 -19.25 12.40 5.19
CA VAL A 239 -20.59 12.51 4.58
C VAL A 239 -20.73 11.55 3.41
N GLU A 240 -19.69 11.41 2.59
CA GLU A 240 -19.68 10.50 1.46
C GLU A 240 -19.54 9.04 1.90
N ILE A 241 -18.61 8.74 2.82
CA ILE A 241 -18.42 7.39 3.38
C ILE A 241 -19.70 6.87 4.06
N ALA A 242 -20.47 7.74 4.75
CA ALA A 242 -21.71 7.35 5.39
C ALA A 242 -22.79 6.83 4.41
N LYS A 243 -22.68 7.14 3.11
CA LYS A 243 -23.60 6.70 2.06
C LYS A 243 -23.31 5.28 1.56
N MET A 244 -22.12 4.73 1.84
CA MET A 244 -21.74 3.38 1.39
C MET A 244 -22.77 2.34 1.86
N PRO A 245 -23.38 1.56 0.96
CA PRO A 245 -24.60 0.81 1.26
C PRO A 245 -24.37 -0.42 2.15
N LYS A 246 -23.15 -0.94 2.19
CA LYS A 246 -22.80 -2.19 2.87
C LYS A 246 -21.69 -2.06 3.91
N LEU A 247 -21.19 -0.84 4.14
CA LEU A 247 -20.06 -0.62 5.03
C LEU A 247 -20.47 -0.88 6.49
N VAL A 248 -19.89 -1.88 7.13
CA VAL A 248 -20.17 -2.30 8.51
C VAL A 248 -19.07 -1.81 9.46
N CYS A 249 -17.80 -1.97 9.06
CA CYS A 249 -16.64 -1.63 9.88
C CYS A 249 -15.83 -0.50 9.24
N LEU A 250 -15.54 0.55 10.00
CA LEU A 250 -14.80 1.72 9.51
C LEU A 250 -13.66 2.08 10.48
N ASN A 251 -12.42 2.07 9.98
CA ASN A 251 -11.25 2.56 10.71
C ASN A 251 -10.87 3.96 10.23
N LEU A 252 -10.81 4.90 11.19
CA LEU A 252 -10.60 6.34 11.05
C LEU A 252 -9.41 6.83 11.87
N VAL A 253 -8.68 5.92 12.52
CA VAL A 253 -7.57 6.26 13.42
C VAL A 253 -6.59 7.24 12.74
N ASN A 254 -6.00 8.15 13.52
CA ASN A 254 -4.99 9.09 13.05
C ASN A 254 -5.45 10.01 11.88
N ASN A 255 -6.72 10.46 11.86
CA ASN A 255 -7.20 11.47 10.91
C ASN A 255 -7.52 12.80 11.63
N PRO A 256 -6.56 13.73 11.75
CA PRO A 256 -6.66 14.89 12.63
C PRO A 256 -7.66 15.97 12.18
N LYS A 257 -8.12 15.91 10.92
CA LYS A 257 -9.09 16.87 10.35
C LYS A 257 -10.55 16.49 10.63
N ILE A 258 -10.80 15.29 11.16
CA ILE A 258 -12.14 14.86 11.57
C ILE A 258 -12.50 15.55 12.88
N THR A 259 -13.70 16.10 12.94
CA THR A 259 -14.27 16.70 14.15
C THR A 259 -15.42 15.86 14.72
N CYS A 260 -15.89 16.23 15.91
CA CYS A 260 -17.08 15.63 16.51
C CYS A 260 -18.31 15.75 15.60
N LYS A 261 -18.40 16.82 14.80
CA LYS A 261 -19.50 17.03 13.86
C LYS A 261 -19.48 15.96 12.75
N GLY A 262 -18.33 15.75 12.11
CA GLY A 262 -18.17 14.72 11.08
C GLY A 262 -18.44 13.32 11.62
N LEU A 263 -17.90 12.99 12.80
CA LEU A 263 -18.18 11.70 13.43
C LEU A 263 -19.68 11.46 13.66
N LYS A 264 -20.43 12.49 14.09
CA LYS A 264 -21.88 12.37 14.29
C LYS A 264 -22.66 12.18 12.99
N VAL A 265 -22.11 12.53 11.82
CA VAL A 265 -22.73 12.21 10.52
C VAL A 265 -22.83 10.69 10.33
N LEU A 266 -21.89 9.91 10.85
CA LEU A 266 -21.89 8.45 10.73
C LEU A 266 -23.10 7.80 11.42
N LEU A 267 -23.73 8.48 12.38
CA LEU A 267 -24.99 8.04 12.99
C LEU A 267 -26.15 8.02 11.98
N ASN A 268 -26.04 8.69 10.83
CA ASN A 268 -27.05 8.65 9.77
C ASN A 268 -26.83 7.50 8.78
N SER A 269 -25.68 6.82 8.85
CA SER A 269 -25.42 5.64 8.02
C SER A 269 -26.43 4.53 8.35
N LYS A 270 -26.85 3.81 7.31
CA LYS A 270 -27.77 2.68 7.43
C LYS A 270 -27.05 1.35 7.69
N SER A 271 -25.74 1.29 7.44
CA SER A 271 -24.98 0.04 7.48
C SER A 271 -23.87 0.02 8.52
N ILE A 272 -23.26 1.17 8.84
CA ILE A 272 -22.10 1.23 9.74
C ILE A 272 -22.53 0.82 11.14
N GLN A 273 -21.79 -0.14 11.71
CA GLN A 273 -22.02 -0.67 13.05
C GLN A 273 -20.80 -0.50 13.95
N GLN A 274 -19.59 -0.55 13.37
CA GLN A 274 -18.35 -0.51 14.11
C GLN A 274 -17.47 0.62 13.57
N ILE A 275 -17.02 1.49 14.48
CA ILE A 275 -16.09 2.55 14.16
C ILE A 275 -14.88 2.48 15.09
N ASN A 276 -13.69 2.65 14.54
CA ASN A 276 -12.49 2.89 15.30
C ASN A 276 -11.92 4.23 14.88
N PHE A 277 -11.70 5.13 15.83
CA PHE A 277 -11.08 6.44 15.56
C PHE A 277 -9.92 6.73 16.52
N GLY A 278 -9.47 5.70 17.26
CA GLY A 278 -8.36 5.78 18.20
C GLY A 278 -8.62 6.72 19.37
N ASP A 279 -7.56 7.04 20.10
CA ASP A 279 -7.58 7.98 21.22
C ASP A 279 -7.43 9.44 20.76
N ASP A 280 -7.16 9.67 19.46
CA ASP A 280 -6.85 10.97 18.87
C ASP A 280 -8.03 11.94 18.81
N ILE A 281 -9.24 11.48 19.15
CA ILE A 281 -10.44 12.33 19.23
C ILE A 281 -10.96 12.36 20.67
N PRO A 282 -10.23 12.94 21.64
CA PRO A 282 -10.56 12.86 23.07
C PRO A 282 -11.74 13.77 23.48
N LYS A 283 -12.44 14.40 22.54
CA LYS A 283 -13.46 15.43 22.83
C LYS A 283 -14.82 15.15 22.19
N CYS A 284 -14.98 14.06 21.43
CA CYS A 284 -16.28 13.69 20.89
C CYS A 284 -17.06 12.89 21.92
N GLU A 285 -17.88 13.59 22.71
CA GLU A 285 -18.80 12.93 23.63
C GLU A 285 -19.96 12.29 22.88
N PHE A 286 -19.92 10.96 22.81
CA PHE A 286 -21.06 10.14 22.41
C PHE A 286 -21.89 9.74 23.63
N THR A 287 -23.21 9.92 23.53
CA THR A 287 -24.18 9.40 24.48
C THR A 287 -24.17 7.88 24.51
N ALA A 288 -24.70 7.26 25.57
CA ALA A 288 -24.82 5.81 25.67
C ALA A 288 -25.64 5.19 24.51
N ALA A 289 -26.67 5.90 24.03
CA ALA A 289 -27.48 5.45 22.90
C ALA A 289 -26.68 5.48 21.59
N GLU A 290 -25.88 6.52 21.36
CA GLU A 290 -25.02 6.62 20.18
C GLU A 290 -23.91 5.56 20.20
N LYS A 291 -23.27 5.30 21.34
CA LYS A 291 -22.27 4.22 21.51
C LYS A 291 -22.87 2.82 21.34
N LYS A 292 -24.16 2.65 21.64
CA LYS A 292 -24.88 1.40 21.36
C LYS A 292 -25.17 1.23 19.88
N LYS A 293 -25.43 2.33 19.16
CA LYS A 293 -25.66 2.32 17.72
C LYS A 293 -24.37 2.10 16.94
N LEU A 294 -23.30 2.77 17.34
CA LEU A 294 -21.97 2.68 16.78
C LEU A 294 -21.04 2.10 17.83
N SER A 295 -20.68 0.82 17.69
CA SER A 295 -19.69 0.18 18.55
C SER A 295 -18.33 0.86 18.33
N VAL A 296 -17.89 1.64 19.30
CA VAL A 296 -16.63 2.40 19.25
C VAL A 296 -15.47 1.53 19.73
N GLY A 297 -14.32 1.62 19.04
CA GLY A 297 -13.04 1.04 19.49
C GLY A 297 -12.82 -0.41 19.06
N HIS A 298 -13.68 -0.95 18.21
CA HIS A 298 -13.51 -2.29 17.64
C HIS A 298 -13.41 -2.17 16.12
N PHE A 299 -12.26 -2.56 15.58
CA PHE A 299 -12.08 -2.78 14.16
C PHE A 299 -11.49 -4.18 13.99
N SER A 300 -12.34 -5.12 13.60
CA SER A 300 -11.93 -6.47 13.28
C SER A 300 -12.57 -6.87 11.97
N ILE A 301 -11.76 -7.40 11.08
CA ILE A 301 -12.21 -7.93 9.81
C ILE A 301 -11.95 -9.42 9.87
N PRO A 302 -12.96 -10.27 9.68
CA PRO A 302 -12.75 -11.71 9.57
C PRO A 302 -11.77 -11.96 8.42
N MET A 303 -10.56 -12.40 8.78
CA MET A 303 -9.53 -12.63 7.79
C MET A 303 -9.95 -13.80 6.91
N PRO A 304 -10.05 -13.61 5.57
CA PRO A 304 -10.52 -14.67 4.70
C PRO A 304 -9.55 -15.85 4.71
N MET A 305 -10.07 -17.07 4.54
CA MET A 305 -9.30 -18.32 4.62
C MET A 305 -8.02 -18.32 3.77
N TRP A 306 -8.03 -17.69 2.59
CA TRP A 306 -6.85 -17.62 1.71
C TRP A 306 -5.71 -16.75 2.27
N GLN A 307 -5.97 -15.88 3.26
CA GLN A 307 -4.93 -15.14 3.98
C GLN A 307 -4.46 -15.86 5.25
N GLN A 308 -5.09 -16.96 5.66
CA GLN A 308 -4.72 -17.69 6.89
C GLN A 308 -3.49 -18.59 6.71
N TYR A 309 -3.19 -19.03 5.48
CA TYR A 309 -2.03 -19.87 5.16
C TYR A 309 -0.67 -19.18 5.34
N ASN A 310 -0.64 -17.85 5.54
CA ASN A 310 0.59 -17.08 5.78
C ASN A 310 1.01 -17.03 7.27
N ARG A 311 0.47 -17.92 8.13
CA ARG A 311 0.74 -17.94 9.58
C ARG A 311 1.56 -19.12 10.09
N GLU A 312 2.08 -19.98 9.22
CA GLU A 312 2.96 -21.10 9.61
C GLU A 312 4.41 -20.87 9.18
#